data_AF-A0A954S410-F1
#
_entry.id   AF-A0A954S410-F1
#
_cell.length_a   1.000
_cell.length_b   1.000
_cell.length_c   1.000
_cell.angle_alpha   90.00
_cell.angle_beta   90.00
_cell.angle_gamma   90.00
#
_symmetry.space_group_name_H-M   'P 1'
#
loop_
_entity.id
_entity.type
_entity.pdbx_description
1 polymer ?
#
loop_
_entity_poly.entity_id
_entity_poly.type
_entity_poly.pdbx_seq_one_letter_code
_entity_poly.pdbx_strand_id
1 'polypeptide(L)'
;IYTPFGELIAGMAYLVRRLLENTSNDSFLRQSFRENVSLEDLLMNPTAVGKKTPLPEEEPAPEFQNEPHSDFSQEEVREAMQDALDDVESQLGGEYSLVINGRAIDGKTTIQSKNPSHKSQVVGSVASASADQAVEAIEAARRAFTRWSREKVNYRCEYMELVAAEMRNRRYELAAWMVFESGKPWAEADADVAEAIDFCMYYAQQMRRLSVPRQCDLPGEENTYVYRPRGVDVVIAPWNFPLAILTGMTAAALVTGNTVIMKPAEQSPVIAAKLMEIFQNAGIPDGVVNYLPGIGEEVGPELVGNPDVDLIAFTGSRGVGLGINQQAATTDPRQTSVKQVIAEMGGKNAIIVDDDADLDEAVAGVVASAFSYSGQKCSACSRAIVLADAYDAFLDRLTEATKSLEVGPTKEPGTSVGPVIDDEAYERILEYIEIGKEEATLTLECPGGKKADVGYFVGPHIFTDVDPNSRLAQEEIFGP
;
A
#
# COMPACT_ATOMS: atom_id res chain seq x y z
N ILE A 1 -25.53 -25.80 33.81
CA ILE A 1 -26.13 -24.53 33.33
C ILE A 1 -24.98 -23.55 33.23
N TYR A 2 -24.71 -23.01 32.05
CA TYR A 2 -23.75 -21.92 31.88
C TYR A 2 -24.46 -20.63 32.32
N THR A 3 -23.91 -19.93 33.30
CA THR A 3 -24.60 -18.84 34.01
C THR A 3 -23.77 -17.55 33.91
N PRO A 4 -23.83 -16.82 32.78
CA PRO A 4 -23.12 -15.56 32.63
C PRO A 4 -23.68 -14.52 33.60
N PHE A 5 -22.79 -13.72 34.21
CA PHE A 5 -23.11 -12.58 35.07
C PHE A 5 -22.15 -11.43 34.72
N GLY A 6 -22.60 -10.18 34.85
CA GLY A 6 -21.77 -9.02 34.52
C GLY A 6 -22.61 -7.77 34.28
N GLU A 7 -21.95 -6.74 33.77
CA GLU A 7 -22.54 -5.44 33.44
C GLU A 7 -23.51 -5.52 32.25
N LEU A 8 -24.41 -4.52 32.17
CA LEU A 8 -25.48 -4.49 31.16
C LEU A 8 -24.95 -4.50 29.73
N ILE A 9 -23.91 -3.71 29.43
CA ILE A 9 -23.36 -3.56 28.07
C ILE A 9 -22.87 -4.91 27.53
N ALA A 10 -21.98 -5.58 28.27
CA ALA A 10 -21.52 -6.93 27.91
C ALA A 10 -22.68 -7.95 27.88
N GLY A 11 -23.65 -7.81 28.79
CA GLY A 11 -24.86 -8.61 28.81
C GLY A 11 -25.72 -8.47 27.54
N MET A 12 -25.81 -7.27 26.96
CA MET A 12 -26.54 -7.02 25.72
C MET A 12 -25.82 -7.61 24.51
N ALA A 13 -24.49 -7.49 24.41
CA ALA A 13 -23.71 -8.17 23.38
C ALA A 13 -23.91 -9.70 23.44
N TYR A 14 -23.87 -10.27 24.65
CA TYR A 14 -24.17 -11.68 24.87
C TYR A 14 -25.61 -12.05 24.46
N LEU A 15 -26.60 -11.20 24.78
CA LEU A 15 -27.99 -11.38 24.38
C LEU A 15 -28.14 -11.40 22.86
N VAL A 16 -27.50 -10.49 22.12
CA VAL A 16 -27.51 -10.50 20.64
C VAL A 16 -27.01 -11.83 20.11
N ARG A 17 -25.89 -12.35 20.64
CA ARG A 17 -25.38 -13.68 20.26
C ARG A 17 -26.38 -14.80 20.58
N ARG A 18 -27.09 -14.74 21.72
CA ARG A 18 -28.14 -15.72 22.05
C ARG A 18 -29.35 -15.62 21.11
N LEU A 19 -29.73 -14.42 20.72
CA LEU A 19 -30.79 -14.20 19.74
C LEU A 19 -30.40 -14.80 18.40
N LEU A 20 -29.19 -14.53 17.89
CA LEU A 20 -28.69 -15.13 16.64
C LEU A 20 -28.69 -16.66 16.69
N GLU A 21 -28.18 -17.27 17.77
CA GLU A 21 -28.16 -18.73 17.93
C GLU A 21 -29.57 -19.33 17.93
N ASN A 22 -30.51 -18.71 18.63
CA ASN A 22 -31.86 -19.24 18.80
C ASN A 22 -32.82 -18.88 17.67
N THR A 23 -32.46 -17.92 16.81
CA THR A 23 -33.28 -17.47 15.68
C THR A 23 -32.68 -17.85 14.33
N SER A 24 -31.50 -18.46 14.25
CA SER A 24 -30.97 -19.02 13.00
C SER A 24 -31.95 -20.02 12.38
N ASN A 25 -32.08 -20.01 11.04
CA ASN A 25 -32.91 -20.98 10.30
C ASN A 25 -32.49 -22.43 10.58
N ASP A 26 -31.19 -22.65 10.83
CA ASP A 26 -30.62 -23.96 11.13
C ASP A 26 -30.65 -24.30 12.63
N SER A 27 -31.21 -23.44 13.47
CA SER A 27 -31.29 -23.66 14.91
C SER A 27 -32.27 -24.77 15.23
N PHE A 28 -31.77 -25.85 15.84
CA PHE A 28 -32.61 -26.95 16.34
C PHE A 28 -33.74 -26.43 17.26
N LEU A 29 -33.46 -25.43 18.09
CA LEU A 29 -34.44 -24.82 18.99
C LEU A 29 -35.55 -24.10 18.20
N ARG A 30 -35.20 -23.31 17.18
CA ARG A 30 -36.19 -22.65 16.33
C ARG A 30 -37.03 -23.67 15.59
N GLN A 31 -36.40 -24.67 14.96
CA GLN A 31 -37.09 -25.72 14.22
C GLN A 31 -38.04 -26.51 15.12
N SER A 32 -37.63 -26.81 16.35
CA SER A 32 -38.42 -27.56 17.33
C SER A 32 -39.60 -26.77 17.91
N PHE A 33 -39.41 -25.49 18.24
CA PHE A 33 -40.39 -24.72 19.01
C PHE A 33 -41.24 -23.74 18.17
N ARG A 34 -40.83 -23.43 16.93
CA ARG A 34 -41.53 -22.45 16.08
C ARG A 34 -41.95 -22.99 14.73
N GLU A 35 -41.11 -23.79 14.07
CA GLU A 35 -41.35 -24.15 12.66
C GLU A 35 -42.14 -25.45 12.47
N ASN A 36 -42.57 -26.10 13.56
CA ASN A 36 -43.34 -27.35 13.54
C ASN A 36 -42.70 -28.44 12.66
N VAL A 37 -41.37 -28.48 12.62
CA VAL A 37 -40.61 -29.54 11.94
C VAL A 37 -40.97 -30.88 12.59
N SER A 38 -41.11 -31.93 11.77
CA SER A 38 -41.55 -33.23 12.30
C SER A 38 -40.53 -33.80 13.29
N LEU A 39 -41.00 -34.58 14.27
CA LEU A 39 -40.11 -35.23 15.23
C LEU A 39 -39.13 -36.21 14.52
N GLU A 40 -39.57 -36.81 13.42
CA GLU A 40 -38.73 -37.69 12.61
C GLU A 40 -37.57 -36.92 11.96
N ASP A 41 -37.82 -35.71 11.44
CA ASP A 41 -36.79 -34.84 10.87
C ASP A 41 -35.84 -34.28 11.93
N LEU A 42 -36.37 -33.87 13.10
CA LEU A 42 -35.57 -33.36 14.21
C LEU A 42 -34.64 -34.44 14.80
N LEU A 43 -35.10 -35.69 14.85
CA LEU A 43 -34.31 -36.82 15.35
C LEU A 43 -33.56 -37.57 14.24
N MET A 44 -33.60 -37.05 13.01
CA MET A 44 -32.93 -37.67 11.88
C MET A 44 -31.43 -37.72 12.15
N ASN A 45 -30.81 -38.86 11.88
CA ASN A 45 -29.37 -39.01 12.05
C ASN A 45 -28.65 -38.02 11.12
N PRO A 46 -27.87 -37.05 11.65
CA PRO A 46 -27.21 -36.05 10.81
C PRO A 46 -26.20 -36.65 9.84
N THR A 47 -25.75 -37.90 10.05
CA THR A 47 -24.90 -38.61 9.08
C THR A 47 -25.69 -39.27 7.95
N ALA A 48 -27.00 -39.47 8.12
CA ALA A 48 -27.91 -39.99 7.10
C ALA A 48 -28.50 -38.87 6.22
N VAL A 49 -28.62 -37.65 6.79
CA VAL A 49 -28.79 -36.41 6.02
C VAL A 49 -27.45 -36.14 5.35
N GLY A 50 -27.16 -36.83 4.24
CA GLY A 50 -25.92 -36.61 3.48
C GLY A 50 -25.69 -35.11 3.33
N LYS A 51 -24.44 -34.65 3.50
CA LYS A 51 -24.07 -33.24 3.29
C LYS A 51 -24.81 -32.79 2.04
N LYS A 52 -25.77 -31.86 2.17
CA LYS A 52 -26.31 -31.18 1.00
C LYS A 52 -25.08 -30.58 0.35
N THR A 53 -24.58 -31.23 -0.68
CA THR A 53 -23.57 -30.64 -1.55
C THR A 53 -24.24 -29.36 -2.00
N PRO A 54 -23.68 -28.18 -1.70
CA PRO A 54 -24.17 -26.97 -2.35
C PRO A 54 -24.30 -27.31 -3.82
N LEU A 55 -25.47 -27.03 -4.41
CA LEU A 55 -25.57 -27.09 -5.87
C LEU A 55 -24.36 -26.29 -6.38
N PRO A 56 -23.59 -26.79 -7.35
CA PRO A 56 -22.53 -25.98 -7.93
C PRO A 56 -23.22 -24.70 -8.38
N GLU A 57 -22.93 -23.60 -7.68
CA GLU A 57 -23.29 -22.28 -8.18
C GLU A 57 -22.65 -22.23 -9.56
N GLU A 58 -23.43 -21.87 -10.59
CA GLU A 58 -22.84 -21.56 -11.89
C GLU A 58 -21.75 -20.54 -11.59
N GLU A 59 -20.47 -20.94 -11.68
CA GLU A 59 -19.38 -20.04 -11.33
C GLU A 59 -19.57 -18.78 -12.18
N PRO A 60 -19.90 -17.62 -11.58
CA PRO A 60 -19.93 -16.39 -12.35
C PRO A 60 -18.55 -16.25 -12.98
N ALA A 61 -18.50 -15.72 -14.22
CA ALA A 61 -17.23 -15.46 -14.89
C ALA A 61 -16.26 -14.80 -13.89
N PRO A 62 -15.00 -15.27 -13.78
CA PRO A 62 -14.16 -14.97 -12.63
C PRO A 62 -14.10 -13.47 -12.41
N GLU A 63 -14.81 -13.01 -11.38
CA GLU A 63 -14.74 -11.64 -10.90
C GLU A 63 -13.34 -11.43 -10.34
N PHE A 64 -12.86 -10.19 -10.40
CA PHE A 64 -11.58 -9.86 -9.76
C PHE A 64 -11.65 -10.29 -8.29
N GLN A 65 -10.63 -11.00 -7.82
CA GLN A 65 -10.46 -11.35 -6.41
C GLN A 65 -9.11 -10.84 -5.96
N ASN A 66 -9.11 -10.17 -4.81
CA ASN A 66 -7.88 -9.75 -4.16
C ASN A 66 -7.06 -10.97 -3.75
N GLU A 67 -5.74 -10.81 -3.81
CA GLU A 67 -4.77 -11.76 -3.29
C GLU A 67 -4.99 -11.91 -1.78
N PRO A 68 -5.20 -13.12 -1.26
CA PRO A 68 -5.39 -13.31 0.17
C PRO A 68 -4.12 -12.90 0.93
N HIS A 69 -4.31 -12.26 2.08
CA HIS A 69 -3.21 -11.98 3.00
C HIS A 69 -2.67 -13.28 3.62
N SER A 70 -1.39 -13.28 3.99
CA SER A 70 -0.77 -14.41 4.67
C SER A 70 -1.35 -14.58 6.08
N ASP A 71 -1.68 -15.82 6.44
CA ASP A 71 -2.21 -16.14 7.77
C ASP A 71 -1.07 -16.50 8.73
N PHE A 72 -0.55 -15.48 9.42
CA PHE A 72 0.51 -15.65 10.42
C PHE A 72 0.08 -16.40 11.69
N SER A 73 -1.18 -16.81 11.83
CA SER A 73 -1.58 -17.75 12.89
C SER A 73 -1.04 -19.16 12.63
N GLN A 74 -0.72 -19.48 11.37
CA GLN A 74 -0.14 -20.75 10.96
C GLN A 74 1.39 -20.74 11.15
N GLU A 75 1.92 -21.82 11.72
CA GLU A 75 3.35 -21.94 12.02
C GLU A 75 4.22 -21.94 10.75
N GLU A 76 3.81 -22.70 9.74
CA GLU A 76 4.52 -22.81 8.45
C GLU A 76 4.69 -21.45 7.76
N VAL A 77 3.71 -20.55 7.88
CA VAL A 77 3.78 -19.17 7.34
C VAL A 77 4.79 -18.33 8.11
N ARG A 78 4.84 -18.46 9.44
CA ARG A 78 5.81 -17.74 10.27
C ARG A 78 7.24 -18.23 10.01
N GLU A 79 7.43 -19.53 9.87
CA GLU A 79 8.73 -20.13 9.53
C GLU A 79 9.20 -19.66 8.15
N ALA A 80 8.34 -19.67 7.13
CA ALA A 80 8.68 -19.20 5.80
C ALA A 80 9.06 -17.70 5.77
N MET A 81 8.38 -16.87 6.54
CA MET A 81 8.73 -15.45 6.67
C MET A 81 10.07 -15.26 7.41
N GLN A 82 10.33 -16.06 8.45
CA GLN A 82 11.60 -16.00 9.18
C GLN A 82 12.77 -16.45 8.30
N ASP A 83 12.62 -17.55 7.55
CA ASP A 83 13.62 -18.03 6.61
C ASP A 83 13.95 -16.95 5.56
N ALA A 84 12.92 -16.28 5.04
CA ALA A 84 13.10 -15.19 4.09
C ALA A 84 13.82 -13.97 4.71
N LEU A 85 13.54 -13.64 5.97
CA LEU A 85 14.25 -12.58 6.70
C LEU A 85 15.73 -12.91 6.87
N ASP A 86 16.06 -14.14 7.26
CA ASP A 86 17.43 -14.60 7.46
C ASP A 86 18.20 -14.60 6.11
N ASP A 87 17.55 -15.08 5.05
CA ASP A 87 18.10 -15.08 3.69
C ASP A 87 18.35 -13.67 3.16
N VAL A 88 17.41 -12.73 3.35
CA VAL A 88 17.59 -11.33 2.95
C VAL A 88 18.63 -10.62 3.82
N GLU A 89 18.67 -10.88 5.12
CA GLU A 89 19.68 -10.30 6.03
C GLU A 89 21.10 -10.65 5.58
N SER A 90 21.30 -11.87 5.06
CA SER A 90 22.59 -12.33 4.51
C SER A 90 23.00 -11.62 3.21
N GLN A 91 22.06 -10.99 2.51
CA GLN A 91 22.25 -10.32 1.22
C GLN A 91 22.35 -8.79 1.33
N LEU A 92 22.19 -8.23 2.53
CA LEU A 92 22.26 -6.79 2.75
C LEU A 92 23.64 -6.22 2.37
N GLY A 93 23.65 -4.95 1.99
CA GLY A 93 24.84 -4.26 1.51
C GLY A 93 25.19 -4.55 0.05
N GLY A 94 24.32 -5.24 -0.69
CA GLY A 94 24.45 -5.47 -2.12
C GLY A 94 24.47 -4.17 -2.95
N GLU A 95 25.04 -4.26 -4.15
CA GLU A 95 25.11 -3.15 -5.11
C GLU A 95 24.07 -3.32 -6.22
N TYR A 96 23.37 -2.24 -6.56
CA TYR A 96 22.29 -2.25 -7.55
C TYR A 96 22.51 -1.16 -8.61
N SER A 97 22.61 -1.56 -9.87
CA SER A 97 22.79 -0.63 -11.01
C SER A 97 21.46 -0.02 -11.46
N LEU A 98 21.54 1.06 -12.26
CA LEU A 98 20.42 1.50 -13.09
C LEU A 98 20.10 0.40 -14.11
N VAL A 99 18.86 0.34 -14.59
CA VAL A 99 18.52 -0.52 -15.74
C VAL A 99 17.88 0.30 -16.83
N ILE A 100 18.64 0.57 -17.89
CA ILE A 100 18.17 1.33 -19.05
C ILE A 100 18.27 0.44 -20.28
N ASN A 101 17.16 0.31 -21.03
CA ASN A 101 17.09 -0.52 -22.23
C ASN A 101 17.59 -1.97 -21.99
N GLY A 102 17.18 -2.57 -20.87
CA GLY A 102 17.53 -3.94 -20.49
C GLY A 102 18.97 -4.15 -20.01
N ARG A 103 19.77 -3.08 -19.87
CA ARG A 103 21.18 -3.17 -19.47
C ARG A 103 21.42 -2.53 -18.11
N ALA A 104 22.23 -3.18 -17.30
CA ALA A 104 22.79 -2.60 -16.08
C ALA A 104 23.75 -1.45 -16.45
N ILE A 105 23.53 -0.28 -15.86
CA ILE A 105 24.36 0.91 -16.07
C ILE A 105 24.76 1.48 -14.70
N ASP A 106 26.04 1.80 -14.56
CA ASP A 106 26.58 2.41 -13.35
C ASP A 106 26.10 3.87 -13.22
N GLY A 107 25.81 4.28 -11.99
CA GLY A 107 25.50 5.67 -11.66
C GLY A 107 26.76 6.53 -11.58
N LYS A 108 26.59 7.85 -11.62
CA LYS A 108 27.71 8.77 -11.32
C LYS A 108 28.01 8.82 -9.81
N THR A 109 26.98 8.59 -9.00
CA THR A 109 27.03 8.52 -7.53
C THR A 109 26.19 7.32 -7.06
N THR A 110 26.16 7.08 -5.75
CA THR A 110 25.34 6.02 -5.15
C THR A 110 24.46 6.56 -4.03
N ILE A 111 23.25 6.02 -3.92
CA ILE A 111 22.31 6.21 -2.82
C ILE A 111 22.53 5.05 -1.83
N GLN A 112 22.69 5.39 -0.56
CA GLN A 112 22.79 4.40 0.52
C GLN A 112 21.40 4.17 1.11
N SER A 113 20.77 3.05 0.77
CA SER A 113 19.54 2.60 1.42
C SER A 113 19.88 2.03 2.79
N LYS A 114 19.29 2.58 3.86
CA LYS A 114 19.62 2.24 5.26
C LYS A 114 18.41 1.61 5.92
N ASN A 115 18.66 0.70 6.87
CA ASN A 115 17.59 0.12 7.66
C ASN A 115 17.08 1.14 8.69
N PRO A 116 15.81 1.58 8.65
CA PRO A 116 15.30 2.55 9.61
C PRO A 116 15.22 2.00 11.04
N SER A 117 15.15 0.68 11.22
CA SER A 117 15.21 0.03 12.53
C SER A 117 16.63 -0.02 13.10
N HIS A 118 17.66 0.16 12.26
CA HIS A 118 19.07 0.09 12.63
C HIS A 118 19.93 0.98 11.72
N LYS A 119 20.05 2.27 12.04
CA LYS A 119 20.55 3.37 11.17
C LYS A 119 21.94 3.12 10.56
N SER A 120 22.76 2.29 11.18
CA SER A 120 24.12 1.97 10.70
C SER A 120 24.19 0.75 9.77
N GLN A 121 23.09 -0.01 9.62
CA GLN A 121 23.00 -1.13 8.70
C GLN A 121 22.56 -0.62 7.33
N VAL A 122 23.41 -0.85 6.33
CA VAL A 122 23.11 -0.54 4.93
C VAL A 122 22.37 -1.73 4.33
N VAL A 123 21.20 -1.47 3.77
CA VAL A 123 20.38 -2.46 3.07
C VAL A 123 20.94 -2.69 1.67
N GLY A 124 21.31 -1.62 0.97
CA GLY A 124 21.96 -1.70 -0.33
C GLY A 124 22.55 -0.37 -0.80
N SER A 125 23.51 -0.45 -1.71
CA SER A 125 24.10 0.69 -2.41
C SER A 125 23.56 0.74 -3.83
N VAL A 126 22.74 1.74 -4.14
CA VAL A 126 22.08 1.83 -5.45
C VAL A 126 22.70 2.93 -6.28
N ALA A 127 22.99 2.67 -7.55
CA ALA A 127 23.41 3.68 -8.51
C ALA A 127 22.41 4.85 -8.54
N SER A 128 22.90 6.09 -8.49
CA SER A 128 22.09 7.29 -8.68
C SER A 128 22.23 7.78 -10.11
N ALA A 129 21.11 7.94 -10.80
CA ALA A 129 21.06 8.47 -12.15
C ALA A 129 21.38 9.96 -12.16
N SER A 130 22.02 10.40 -13.24
CA SER A 130 22.20 11.82 -13.57
C SER A 130 21.16 12.27 -14.60
N ALA A 131 21.02 13.59 -14.80
CA ALA A 131 20.14 14.14 -15.83
C ALA A 131 20.45 13.58 -17.24
N ASP A 132 21.73 13.37 -17.59
CA ASP A 132 22.11 12.76 -18.88
C ASP A 132 21.56 11.33 -19.02
N GLN A 133 21.57 10.56 -17.93
CA GLN A 133 21.04 9.19 -17.90
C GLN A 133 19.50 9.19 -17.90
N ALA A 134 18.87 10.23 -17.34
CA ALA A 134 17.43 10.42 -17.49
C ALA A 134 17.04 10.64 -18.96
N VAL A 135 17.81 11.45 -19.70
CA VAL A 135 17.63 11.61 -21.16
C VAL A 135 17.81 10.28 -21.87
N GLU A 136 18.87 9.53 -21.57
CA GLU A 136 19.13 8.21 -22.17
C GLU A 136 17.96 7.24 -21.94
N ALA A 137 17.40 7.23 -20.73
CA ALA A 137 16.27 6.39 -20.38
C ALA A 137 14.99 6.80 -21.13
N ILE A 138 14.69 8.09 -21.21
CA ILE A 138 13.55 8.61 -21.99
C ILE A 138 13.68 8.24 -23.47
N GLU A 139 14.86 8.39 -24.05
CA GLU A 139 15.11 8.00 -25.44
C GLU A 139 14.93 6.49 -25.66
N ALA A 140 15.38 5.66 -24.71
CA ALA A 140 15.16 4.22 -24.75
C ALA A 140 13.66 3.87 -24.71
N ALA A 141 12.93 4.47 -23.77
CA ALA A 141 11.48 4.30 -23.65
C ALA A 141 10.74 4.73 -24.92
N ARG A 142 11.15 5.84 -25.54
CA ARG A 142 10.56 6.34 -26.78
C ARG A 142 10.81 5.41 -27.97
N ARG A 143 12.01 4.84 -28.07
CA ARG A 143 12.33 3.83 -29.11
C ARG A 143 11.48 2.57 -28.92
N ALA A 144 11.35 2.08 -27.69
CA ALA A 144 10.56 0.91 -27.36
C ALA A 144 9.05 1.12 -27.59
N PHE A 145 8.55 2.34 -27.34
CA PHE A 145 7.12 2.70 -27.48
C PHE A 145 6.54 2.38 -28.86
N THR A 146 7.31 2.58 -29.93
CA THR A 146 6.85 2.33 -31.31
C THR A 146 6.40 0.88 -31.52
N ARG A 147 7.11 -0.08 -30.89
CA ARG A 147 6.74 -1.50 -30.93
C ARG A 147 5.70 -1.82 -29.86
N TRP A 148 5.92 -1.37 -28.63
CA TRP A 148 5.11 -1.73 -27.48
C TRP A 148 3.64 -1.27 -27.60
N SER A 149 3.41 -0.04 -28.09
CA SER A 149 2.06 0.49 -28.34
C SER A 149 1.24 -0.33 -29.34
N ARG A 150 1.90 -1.13 -30.18
CA ARG A 150 1.29 -2.00 -31.20
C ARG A 150 1.21 -3.46 -30.77
N GLU A 151 1.82 -3.81 -29.64
CA GLU A 151 1.72 -5.14 -29.07
C GLU A 151 0.26 -5.44 -28.72
N LYS A 152 -0.20 -6.68 -28.90
CA LYS A 152 -1.61 -7.00 -28.65
C LYS A 152 -1.93 -6.81 -27.18
N VAL A 153 -3.12 -6.30 -26.87
CA VAL A 153 -3.58 -6.08 -25.49
C VAL A 153 -3.41 -7.35 -24.64
N ASN A 154 -3.80 -8.51 -25.17
CA ASN A 154 -3.69 -9.78 -24.42
C ASN A 154 -2.25 -10.09 -24.02
N TYR A 155 -1.25 -9.87 -24.88
CA TYR A 155 0.15 -10.10 -24.52
C TYR A 155 0.60 -9.11 -23.43
N ARG A 156 0.20 -7.84 -23.51
CA ARG A 156 0.50 -6.87 -22.45
C ARG A 156 -0.13 -7.25 -21.10
N CYS A 157 -1.33 -7.83 -21.13
CA CYS A 157 -2.01 -8.35 -19.93
C CYS A 157 -1.31 -9.61 -19.39
N GLU A 158 -0.92 -10.54 -20.27
CA GLU A 158 -0.18 -11.76 -19.92
C GLU A 158 1.16 -11.43 -19.25
N TYR A 159 1.86 -10.38 -19.68
CA TYR A 159 3.05 -9.89 -18.98
C TYR A 159 2.76 -9.48 -17.53
N MET A 160 1.64 -8.78 -17.27
CA MET A 160 1.27 -8.40 -15.89
C MET A 160 0.88 -9.62 -15.05
N GLU A 161 0.26 -10.63 -15.66
CA GLU A 161 -0.06 -11.90 -14.98
C GLU A 161 1.20 -12.69 -14.63
N LEU A 162 2.22 -12.67 -15.49
CA LEU A 162 3.53 -13.28 -15.20
C LEU A 162 4.26 -12.53 -14.08
N VAL A 163 4.24 -11.20 -14.09
CA VAL A 163 4.79 -10.36 -13.00
C VAL A 163 4.10 -10.69 -11.67
N ALA A 164 2.77 -10.75 -11.65
CA ALA A 164 1.99 -11.14 -10.48
C ALA A 164 2.34 -12.56 -10.00
N ALA A 165 2.49 -13.53 -10.91
CA ALA A 165 2.87 -14.89 -10.56
C ALA A 165 4.27 -14.95 -9.93
N GLU A 166 5.22 -14.17 -10.44
CA GLU A 166 6.57 -14.14 -9.87
C GLU A 166 6.62 -13.45 -8.50
N MET A 167 5.89 -12.35 -8.31
CA MET A 167 5.72 -11.74 -6.98
C MET A 167 5.13 -12.73 -5.97
N ARG A 168 4.13 -13.52 -6.40
CA ARG A 168 3.49 -14.54 -5.56
C ARG A 168 4.47 -15.64 -5.17
N ASN A 169 5.37 -16.04 -6.06
CA ASN A 169 6.44 -17.00 -5.78
C ASN A 169 7.54 -16.43 -4.86
N ARG A 170 7.79 -15.12 -4.91
CA ARG A 170 8.81 -14.42 -4.12
C ARG A 170 8.23 -13.65 -2.94
N ARG A 171 6.99 -13.96 -2.52
CA ARG A 171 6.19 -13.11 -1.62
C ARG A 171 6.90 -12.75 -0.32
N TYR A 172 7.44 -13.75 0.39
CA TYR A 172 8.13 -13.53 1.65
C TYR A 172 9.51 -12.87 1.48
N GLU A 173 10.21 -13.13 0.37
CA GLU A 173 11.46 -12.44 0.04
C GLU A 173 11.22 -10.94 -0.13
N LEU A 174 10.19 -10.57 -0.92
CA LEU A 174 9.83 -9.17 -1.16
C LEU A 174 9.36 -8.49 0.14
N ALA A 175 8.56 -9.18 0.95
CA ALA A 175 8.16 -8.68 2.26
C ALA A 175 9.37 -8.46 3.18
N ALA A 176 10.32 -9.40 3.23
CA ALA A 176 11.54 -9.29 4.02
C ALA A 176 12.40 -8.09 3.60
N TRP A 177 12.57 -7.83 2.30
CA TRP A 177 13.24 -6.62 1.83
C TRP A 177 12.57 -5.34 2.36
N MET A 178 11.24 -5.25 2.35
CA MET A 178 10.52 -4.08 2.88
C MET A 178 10.57 -3.97 4.41
N VAL A 179 10.68 -5.08 5.13
CA VAL A 179 10.92 -5.09 6.58
C VAL A 179 12.24 -4.40 6.90
N PHE A 180 13.31 -4.74 6.16
CA PHE A 180 14.64 -4.14 6.36
C PHE A 180 14.77 -2.74 5.76
N GLU A 181 14.25 -2.49 4.58
CA GLU A 181 14.44 -1.24 3.84
C GLU A 181 13.50 -0.13 4.29
N SER A 182 12.23 -0.46 4.53
CA SER A 182 11.19 0.53 4.77
C SER A 182 10.59 0.44 6.17
N GLY A 183 11.10 -0.45 7.01
CA GLY A 183 10.65 -0.60 8.39
C GLY A 183 9.18 -1.03 8.49
N LYS A 184 8.68 -1.82 7.53
CA LYS A 184 7.31 -2.34 7.59
C LYS A 184 7.22 -3.52 8.55
N PRO A 185 6.22 -3.57 9.46
CA PRO A 185 5.87 -4.80 10.16
C PRO A 185 5.47 -5.92 9.18
N TRP A 186 5.55 -7.18 9.60
CA TRP A 186 5.37 -8.33 8.69
C TRP A 186 4.03 -8.30 7.93
N ALA A 187 2.92 -8.05 8.62
CA ALA A 187 1.60 -7.98 8.00
C ALA A 187 1.47 -6.80 7.01
N GLU A 188 2.11 -5.67 7.30
CA GLU A 188 2.11 -4.50 6.41
C GLU A 188 2.98 -4.73 5.17
N ALA A 189 4.10 -5.44 5.32
CA ALA A 189 4.95 -5.83 4.19
C ALA A 189 4.27 -6.89 3.31
N ASP A 190 3.62 -7.87 3.90
CA ASP A 190 2.84 -8.90 3.19
C ASP A 190 1.67 -8.28 2.40
N ALA A 191 0.92 -7.38 3.03
CA ALA A 191 -0.17 -6.65 2.39
C ALA A 191 0.32 -5.80 1.21
N ASP A 192 1.50 -5.19 1.30
CA ASP A 192 2.11 -4.43 0.19
C ASP A 192 2.41 -5.32 -1.03
N VAL A 193 2.90 -6.55 -0.80
CA VAL A 193 3.09 -7.53 -1.89
C VAL A 193 1.75 -7.97 -2.47
N ALA A 194 0.77 -8.27 -1.63
CA ALA A 194 -0.58 -8.65 -2.07
C ALA A 194 -1.22 -7.56 -2.93
N GLU A 195 -1.11 -6.29 -2.51
CA GLU A 195 -1.65 -5.15 -3.25
C GLU A 195 -0.90 -4.92 -4.59
N ALA A 196 0.42 -5.15 -4.65
CA ALA A 196 1.18 -5.12 -5.90
C ALA A 196 0.68 -6.19 -6.91
N ILE A 197 0.40 -7.40 -6.42
CA ILE A 197 -0.18 -8.49 -7.20
C ILE A 197 -1.57 -8.12 -7.70
N ASP A 198 -2.38 -7.54 -6.82
CA ASP A 198 -3.74 -7.08 -7.13
C ASP A 198 -3.75 -6.05 -8.24
N PHE A 199 -2.87 -5.05 -8.20
CA PHE A 199 -2.78 -4.06 -9.26
C PHE A 199 -2.46 -4.71 -10.62
N CYS A 200 -1.50 -5.64 -10.67
CA CYS A 200 -1.17 -6.35 -11.89
C CYS A 200 -2.38 -7.09 -12.47
N MET A 201 -3.06 -7.87 -11.63
CA MET A 201 -4.21 -8.69 -12.03
C MET A 201 -5.43 -7.83 -12.40
N TYR A 202 -5.73 -6.82 -11.58
CA TYR A 202 -6.84 -5.91 -11.79
C TYR A 202 -6.66 -5.11 -13.08
N TYR A 203 -5.50 -4.50 -13.30
CA TYR A 203 -5.26 -3.69 -14.50
C TYR A 203 -5.20 -4.54 -15.78
N ALA A 204 -4.70 -5.78 -15.71
CA ALA A 204 -4.83 -6.74 -16.81
C ALA A 204 -6.29 -6.99 -17.18
N GLN A 205 -7.14 -7.28 -16.19
CA GLN A 205 -8.57 -7.49 -16.41
C GLN A 205 -9.27 -6.24 -16.95
N GLN A 206 -8.97 -5.06 -16.38
CA GLN A 206 -9.54 -3.79 -16.83
C GLN A 206 -9.11 -3.47 -18.27
N MET A 207 -7.86 -3.70 -18.65
CA MET A 207 -7.42 -3.44 -20.01
C MET A 207 -8.08 -4.38 -21.01
N ARG A 208 -8.26 -5.67 -20.68
CA ARG A 208 -9.06 -6.58 -21.52
C ARG A 208 -10.49 -6.05 -21.71
N ARG A 209 -11.13 -5.58 -20.64
CA ARG A 209 -12.46 -4.95 -20.71
C ARG A 209 -12.47 -3.70 -21.59
N LEU A 210 -11.50 -2.81 -21.44
CA LEU A 210 -11.39 -1.55 -22.19
C LEU A 210 -10.94 -1.73 -23.64
N SER A 211 -10.35 -2.88 -23.97
CA SER A 211 -9.89 -3.18 -25.33
C SER A 211 -11.02 -3.48 -26.32
N VAL A 212 -12.20 -3.83 -25.82
CA VAL A 212 -13.39 -4.07 -26.64
C VAL A 212 -13.89 -2.70 -27.14
N PRO A 213 -13.84 -2.43 -28.46
CA PRO A 213 -14.28 -1.15 -28.99
C PRO A 213 -15.77 -0.93 -28.72
N ARG A 214 -16.15 0.27 -28.28
CA ARG A 214 -17.55 0.60 -28.02
C ARG A 214 -18.18 1.18 -29.29
N GLN A 215 -19.18 0.49 -29.83
CA GLN A 215 -19.94 0.99 -30.98
C GLN A 215 -20.90 2.10 -30.54
N CYS A 216 -20.89 3.21 -31.26
CA CYS A 216 -21.77 4.36 -31.08
C CYS A 216 -22.44 4.77 -32.41
N ASP A 217 -22.75 3.77 -33.22
CA ASP A 217 -23.30 3.92 -34.57
C ASP A 217 -24.66 4.62 -34.59
N LEU A 218 -24.87 5.39 -35.67
CA LEU A 218 -26.18 5.86 -36.12
C LEU A 218 -26.48 5.22 -37.49
N PRO A 219 -27.75 5.11 -37.92
CA PRO A 219 -28.06 4.53 -39.22
C PRO A 219 -27.32 5.24 -40.37
N GLY A 220 -26.43 4.49 -41.06
CA GLY A 220 -25.60 5.01 -42.15
C GLY A 220 -24.20 5.48 -41.76
N GLU A 221 -23.82 5.36 -40.47
CA GLU A 221 -22.52 5.76 -39.92
C GLU A 221 -21.92 4.62 -39.08
N GLU A 222 -20.61 4.42 -39.17
CA GLU A 222 -19.86 3.49 -38.33
C GLU A 222 -18.94 4.31 -37.41
N ASN A 223 -19.29 4.34 -36.12
CA ASN A 223 -18.60 5.07 -35.07
C ASN A 223 -18.11 4.12 -34.01
N THR A 224 -16.81 4.18 -33.75
CA THR A 224 -16.19 3.34 -32.73
C THR A 224 -15.37 4.19 -31.78
N TYR A 225 -15.65 4.06 -30.48
CA TYR A 225 -14.84 4.64 -29.42
C TYR A 225 -13.77 3.63 -28.98
N VAL A 226 -12.50 4.05 -29.03
CA VAL A 226 -11.33 3.24 -28.65
C VAL A 226 -10.35 4.05 -27.80
N TYR A 227 -9.55 3.34 -27.01
CA TYR A 227 -8.45 3.91 -26.23
C TYR A 227 -7.11 3.69 -26.96
N ARG A 228 -6.18 4.64 -26.84
CA ARG A 228 -4.81 4.54 -27.36
C ARG A 228 -3.82 4.98 -26.28
N PRO A 229 -2.61 4.39 -26.25
CA PRO A 229 -1.57 4.85 -25.34
C PRO A 229 -1.13 6.28 -25.70
N ARG A 230 -0.53 6.96 -24.72
CA ARG A 230 -0.04 8.33 -24.84
C ARG A 230 1.40 8.38 -25.32
N GLY A 231 2.29 7.59 -24.72
CA GLY A 231 3.71 7.59 -25.08
C GLY A 231 4.63 7.12 -23.97
N VAL A 232 5.54 8.01 -23.55
CA VAL A 232 6.46 7.76 -22.44
C VAL A 232 5.87 8.30 -21.15
N ASP A 233 5.73 7.40 -20.17
CA ASP A 233 5.21 7.70 -18.84
C ASP A 233 6.38 7.72 -17.84
N VAL A 234 6.43 8.77 -17.01
CA VAL A 234 7.35 8.85 -15.87
C VAL A 234 6.57 8.49 -14.62
N VAL A 235 7.03 7.46 -13.90
CA VAL A 235 6.45 7.00 -12.64
C VAL A 235 7.36 7.41 -11.49
N ILE A 236 6.92 8.35 -10.67
CA ILE A 236 7.61 8.82 -9.47
C ILE A 236 6.87 8.28 -8.25
N ALA A 237 7.44 7.26 -7.62
CA ALA A 237 6.77 6.50 -6.56
C ALA A 237 7.26 6.88 -5.15
N PRO A 238 6.40 6.74 -4.11
CA PRO A 238 6.74 7.02 -2.73
C PRO A 238 7.43 5.82 -2.07
N TRP A 239 7.99 6.04 -0.88
CA TRP A 239 8.66 5.00 -0.09
C TRP A 239 7.72 4.21 0.83
N ASN A 240 6.53 4.73 1.13
CA ASN A 240 5.66 4.17 2.18
C ASN A 240 4.84 2.96 1.72
N PHE A 241 4.63 2.83 0.41
CA PHE A 241 4.15 1.61 -0.24
C PHE A 241 5.07 1.29 -1.42
N PRO A 242 6.31 0.87 -1.12
CA PRO A 242 7.41 0.99 -2.06
C PRO A 242 7.34 -0.05 -3.18
N LEU A 243 6.58 -1.15 -2.99
CA LEU A 243 6.32 -2.13 -4.03
C LEU A 243 4.93 -1.91 -4.65
N ALA A 244 3.86 -1.81 -3.85
CA ALA A 244 2.48 -1.73 -4.30
C ALA A 244 2.22 -0.54 -5.22
N ILE A 245 2.50 0.70 -4.76
CA ILE A 245 2.19 1.91 -5.53
C ILE A 245 3.10 2.02 -6.76
N LEU A 246 4.38 1.69 -6.63
CA LEU A 246 5.32 1.66 -7.76
C LEU A 246 4.85 0.66 -8.84
N THR A 247 4.47 -0.55 -8.41
CA THR A 247 3.92 -1.57 -9.30
C THR A 247 2.61 -1.12 -9.92
N GLY A 248 1.69 -0.56 -9.14
CA GLY A 248 0.38 -0.13 -9.62
C GLY A 248 0.46 0.94 -10.71
N MET A 249 1.23 2.00 -10.48
CA MET A 249 1.44 3.05 -11.47
C MET A 249 2.12 2.51 -12.74
N THR A 250 3.14 1.65 -12.56
CA THR A 250 3.89 1.05 -13.67
C THR A 250 3.02 0.09 -14.48
N ALA A 251 2.31 -0.84 -13.83
CA ALA A 251 1.45 -1.83 -14.46
C ALA A 251 0.32 -1.18 -15.26
N ALA A 252 -0.31 -0.13 -14.72
CA ALA A 252 -1.34 0.63 -15.43
C ALA A 252 -0.78 1.27 -16.73
N ALA A 253 0.39 1.88 -16.67
CA ALA A 253 1.05 2.47 -17.84
C ALA A 253 1.43 1.40 -18.89
N LEU A 254 2.00 0.28 -18.44
CA LEU A 254 2.42 -0.81 -19.33
C LEU A 254 1.25 -1.48 -20.03
N VAL A 255 0.21 -1.86 -19.28
CA VAL A 255 -0.93 -2.58 -19.85
C VAL A 255 -1.70 -1.71 -20.85
N THR A 256 -1.74 -0.40 -20.64
CA THR A 256 -2.36 0.57 -21.56
C THR A 256 -1.51 0.84 -22.81
N GLY A 257 -0.26 0.37 -22.85
CA GLY A 257 0.63 0.40 -24.01
C GLY A 257 1.66 1.52 -24.01
N ASN A 258 1.85 2.21 -22.87
CA ASN A 258 2.92 3.18 -22.66
C ASN A 258 4.22 2.48 -22.24
N THR A 259 5.34 3.18 -22.39
CA THR A 259 6.63 2.76 -21.82
C THR A 259 6.95 3.60 -20.59
N VAL A 260 7.72 3.05 -19.65
CA VAL A 260 7.85 3.60 -18.29
C VAL A 260 9.30 3.90 -17.94
N ILE A 261 9.51 5.06 -17.31
CA ILE A 261 10.67 5.36 -16.49
C ILE A 261 10.25 5.30 -15.02
N MET A 262 10.75 4.31 -14.28
CA MET A 262 10.50 4.15 -12.86
C MET A 262 11.54 4.92 -12.05
N LYS A 263 11.12 5.98 -11.36
CA LYS A 263 11.91 6.70 -10.35
C LYS A 263 11.35 6.37 -8.96
N PRO A 264 11.93 5.39 -8.24
CA PRO A 264 11.53 5.13 -6.86
C PRO A 264 11.96 6.28 -5.93
N ALA A 265 11.39 6.29 -4.73
CA ALA A 265 11.89 7.10 -3.63
C ALA A 265 13.30 6.66 -3.21
N GLU A 266 14.08 7.60 -2.68
CA GLU A 266 15.49 7.39 -2.32
C GLU A 266 15.65 6.50 -1.08
N GLN A 267 14.60 6.39 -0.28
CA GLN A 267 14.53 5.53 0.91
C GLN A 267 14.22 4.07 0.59
N SER A 268 13.63 3.77 -0.58
CA SER A 268 13.23 2.40 -0.94
C SER A 268 13.69 1.94 -2.34
N PRO A 269 14.96 2.17 -2.75
CA PRO A 269 15.41 1.81 -4.08
C PRO A 269 15.71 0.30 -4.24
N VAL A 270 16.04 -0.44 -3.17
CA VAL A 270 16.40 -1.86 -3.29
C VAL A 270 15.18 -2.71 -3.67
N ILE A 271 14.04 -2.54 -2.99
CA ILE A 271 12.80 -3.23 -3.35
C ILE A 271 12.33 -2.86 -4.76
N ALA A 272 12.56 -1.63 -5.20
CA ALA A 272 12.29 -1.21 -6.58
C ALA A 272 13.23 -1.89 -7.59
N ALA A 273 14.48 -2.15 -7.23
CA ALA A 273 15.40 -2.97 -8.04
C ALA A 273 14.90 -4.43 -8.11
N LYS A 274 14.38 -5.01 -7.02
CA LYS A 274 13.74 -6.33 -7.03
C LYS A 274 12.51 -6.39 -7.93
N LEU A 275 11.71 -5.32 -7.95
CA LEU A 275 10.63 -5.20 -8.93
C LEU A 275 11.15 -5.17 -10.38
N MET A 276 12.26 -4.46 -10.64
CA MET A 276 12.87 -4.44 -11.98
C MET A 276 13.38 -5.83 -12.39
N GLU A 277 13.99 -6.60 -11.48
CA GLU A 277 14.36 -8.00 -11.73
C GLU A 277 13.15 -8.83 -12.16
N ILE A 278 12.00 -8.67 -11.47
CA ILE A 278 10.75 -9.36 -11.82
C ILE A 278 10.26 -8.97 -13.21
N PHE A 279 10.30 -7.68 -13.58
CA PHE A 279 9.93 -7.25 -14.93
C PHE A 279 10.85 -7.85 -16.01
N GLN A 280 12.15 -7.96 -15.73
CA GLN A 280 13.10 -8.61 -16.64
C GLN A 280 12.83 -10.12 -16.77
N ASN A 281 12.57 -10.81 -15.66
CA ASN A 281 12.28 -12.25 -15.64
C ASN A 281 10.96 -12.59 -16.33
N ALA A 282 9.95 -11.72 -16.22
CA ALA A 282 8.70 -11.81 -16.97
C ALA A 282 8.89 -11.61 -18.49
N GLY A 283 10.08 -11.20 -18.94
CA GLY A 283 10.43 -11.05 -20.34
C GLY A 283 9.87 -9.79 -20.99
N ILE A 284 9.65 -8.74 -20.20
CA ILE A 284 9.25 -7.43 -20.73
C ILE A 284 10.35 -6.93 -21.68
N PRO A 285 10.01 -6.48 -22.91
CA PRO A 285 11.02 -6.07 -23.88
C PRO A 285 11.90 -4.91 -23.39
N ASP A 286 13.18 -4.94 -23.76
CA ASP A 286 14.14 -3.89 -23.44
C ASP A 286 13.60 -2.49 -23.77
N GLY A 287 13.71 -1.59 -22.79
CA GLY A 287 13.31 -0.19 -22.91
C GLY A 287 11.83 0.07 -22.62
N VAL A 288 10.98 -0.97 -22.52
CA VAL A 288 9.57 -0.80 -22.15
C VAL A 288 9.42 -0.36 -20.69
N VAL A 289 10.26 -0.88 -19.80
CA VAL A 289 10.44 -0.40 -18.42
C VAL A 289 11.91 -0.08 -18.22
N ASN A 290 12.19 1.05 -17.58
CA ASN A 290 13.54 1.46 -17.22
C ASN A 290 13.56 1.81 -15.73
N TYR A 291 14.57 1.32 -15.01
CA TYR A 291 14.77 1.56 -13.59
C TYR A 291 15.80 2.67 -13.39
N LEU A 292 15.33 3.80 -12.86
CA LEU A 292 16.09 5.05 -12.78
C LEU A 292 16.01 5.67 -11.37
N PRO A 293 16.56 5.01 -10.34
CA PRO A 293 16.78 5.63 -9.04
C PRO A 293 17.68 6.86 -9.18
N GLY A 294 17.41 7.90 -8.39
CA GLY A 294 18.16 9.15 -8.44
C GLY A 294 17.59 10.18 -7.48
N ILE A 295 18.38 11.21 -7.18
CA ILE A 295 17.94 12.30 -6.30
C ILE A 295 16.86 13.14 -6.98
N GLY A 296 15.75 13.38 -6.29
CA GLY A 296 14.57 14.06 -6.85
C GLY A 296 14.90 15.40 -7.50
N GLU A 297 15.72 16.22 -6.86
CA GLU A 297 16.15 17.53 -7.32
C GLU A 297 17.10 17.46 -8.53
N GLU A 298 17.81 16.33 -8.71
CA GLU A 298 18.78 16.15 -9.79
C GLU A 298 18.13 15.61 -11.07
N VAL A 299 17.33 14.54 -10.97
CA VAL A 299 16.71 13.89 -12.15
C VAL A 299 15.29 14.34 -12.40
N GLY A 300 14.57 14.80 -11.37
CA GLY A 300 13.17 15.20 -11.46
C GLY A 300 12.90 16.30 -12.49
N PRO A 301 13.69 17.41 -12.53
CA PRO A 301 13.48 18.47 -13.51
C PRO A 301 13.57 17.98 -14.96
N GLU A 302 14.50 17.07 -15.27
CA GLU A 302 14.61 16.48 -16.60
C GLU A 302 13.42 15.55 -16.89
N LEU A 303 13.10 14.62 -15.97
CA LEU A 303 11.99 13.70 -16.13
C LEU A 303 10.63 14.41 -16.32
N VAL A 304 10.38 15.48 -15.57
CA VAL A 304 9.13 16.24 -15.65
C VAL A 304 9.14 17.23 -16.81
N GLY A 305 10.29 17.82 -17.12
CA GLY A 305 10.45 18.89 -18.11
C GLY A 305 10.63 18.42 -19.55
N ASN A 306 11.18 17.23 -19.77
CA ASN A 306 11.56 16.76 -21.10
C ASN A 306 10.36 16.69 -22.08
N PRO A 307 10.50 17.16 -23.33
CA PRO A 307 9.40 17.20 -24.30
C PRO A 307 8.91 15.81 -24.76
N ASP A 308 9.69 14.77 -24.54
CA ASP A 308 9.38 13.41 -24.98
C ASP A 308 8.62 12.60 -23.92
N VAL A 309 8.33 13.21 -22.77
CA VAL A 309 7.48 12.65 -21.72
C VAL A 309 6.05 13.11 -21.95
N ASP A 310 5.13 12.14 -21.99
CA ASP A 310 3.72 12.37 -22.27
C ASP A 310 2.91 12.39 -20.97
N LEU A 311 3.18 11.50 -20.01
CA LEU A 311 2.43 11.40 -18.76
C LEU A 311 3.37 11.31 -17.56
N ILE A 312 2.95 11.89 -16.44
CA ILE A 312 3.62 11.77 -15.15
C ILE A 312 2.63 11.18 -14.16
N ALA A 313 2.95 10.01 -13.62
CA ALA A 313 2.25 9.42 -12.49
C ALA A 313 3.10 9.66 -11.23
N PHE A 314 2.53 10.38 -10.28
CA PHE A 314 3.20 10.79 -9.05
C PHE A 314 2.35 10.41 -7.85
N THR A 315 2.98 9.85 -6.83
CA THR A 315 2.38 9.78 -5.49
C THR A 315 3.41 10.27 -4.48
N GLY A 316 3.03 11.24 -3.64
CA GLY A 316 3.93 11.82 -2.66
C GLY A 316 3.38 13.10 -2.02
N SER A 317 4.27 13.99 -1.59
CA SER A 317 3.86 15.20 -0.86
C SER A 317 3.13 16.20 -1.76
N ARG A 318 2.20 16.97 -1.15
CA ARG A 318 1.45 18.02 -1.84
C ARG A 318 2.37 19.07 -2.48
N GLY A 319 3.44 19.46 -1.79
CA GLY A 319 4.39 20.47 -2.29
C GLY A 319 5.04 20.04 -3.61
N VAL A 320 5.56 18.82 -3.65
CA VAL A 320 6.20 18.26 -4.86
C VAL A 320 5.17 18.06 -5.97
N GLY A 321 4.00 17.50 -5.67
CA GLY A 321 2.94 17.28 -6.67
C GLY A 321 2.44 18.57 -7.33
N LEU A 322 2.32 19.67 -6.58
CA LEU A 322 1.99 20.99 -7.16
C LEU A 322 3.13 21.54 -8.03
N GLY A 323 4.39 21.33 -7.64
CA GLY A 323 5.55 21.69 -8.45
C GLY A 323 5.58 20.94 -9.79
N ILE A 324 5.32 19.62 -9.77
CA ILE A 324 5.21 18.78 -10.96
C ILE A 324 4.11 19.31 -11.88
N ASN A 325 2.91 19.60 -11.34
CA ASN A 325 1.80 20.16 -12.13
C ASN A 325 2.17 21.48 -12.80
N GLN A 326 2.84 22.38 -12.07
CA GLN A 326 3.27 23.67 -12.60
C GLN A 326 4.26 23.50 -13.76
N GLN A 327 5.24 22.61 -13.60
CA GLN A 327 6.25 22.37 -14.62
C GLN A 327 5.64 21.65 -15.85
N ALA A 328 4.81 20.63 -15.64
CA ALA A 328 4.16 19.87 -16.70
C ALA A 328 3.19 20.71 -17.56
N ALA A 329 2.61 21.78 -16.99
CA ALA A 329 1.77 22.73 -17.72
C ALA A 329 2.55 23.57 -18.75
N THR A 330 3.88 23.68 -18.63
CA THR A 330 4.71 24.43 -19.58
C THR A 330 5.03 23.54 -20.78
N THR A 331 4.42 23.86 -21.93
CA THR A 331 4.60 23.07 -23.16
C THR A 331 5.80 23.54 -23.98
N ASP A 332 6.81 22.66 -24.15
CA ASP A 332 7.94 22.91 -25.07
C ASP A 332 7.45 22.80 -26.53
N PRO A 333 7.89 23.67 -27.47
CA PRO A 333 7.46 23.62 -28.88
C PRO A 333 7.71 22.28 -29.60
N ARG A 334 8.59 21.42 -29.08
CA ARG A 334 8.86 20.07 -29.60
C ARG A 334 7.80 19.05 -29.18
N GLN A 335 6.97 19.36 -28.18
CA GLN A 335 5.95 18.44 -27.68
C GLN A 335 4.82 18.28 -28.69
N THR A 336 4.36 17.03 -28.83
CA THR A 336 3.24 16.68 -29.72
C THR A 336 1.92 16.50 -28.96
N SER A 337 1.98 16.50 -27.64
CA SER A 337 0.85 16.31 -26.72
C SER A 337 0.99 17.23 -25.51
N VAL A 338 -0.13 17.53 -24.83
CA VAL A 338 -0.10 18.17 -23.52
C VAL A 338 0.20 17.11 -22.47
N LYS A 339 1.15 17.37 -21.57
CA LYS A 339 1.46 16.42 -20.50
C LYS A 339 0.25 16.18 -19.62
N GLN A 340 0.01 14.92 -19.27
CA GLN A 340 -1.00 14.55 -18.28
C GLN A 340 -0.31 14.25 -16.96
N VAL A 341 -0.83 14.78 -15.85
CA VAL A 341 -0.35 14.47 -14.51
C VAL A 341 -1.45 13.70 -13.78
N ILE A 342 -1.09 12.53 -13.26
CA ILE A 342 -1.89 11.77 -12.30
C ILE A 342 -1.14 11.92 -10.97
N ALA A 343 -1.68 12.72 -10.06
CA ALA A 343 -1.01 13.04 -8.80
C ALA A 343 -1.91 12.68 -7.62
N GLU A 344 -1.53 11.64 -6.89
CA GLU A 344 -2.05 11.36 -5.56
C GLU A 344 -1.16 12.04 -4.52
N MET A 345 -1.78 12.76 -3.59
CA MET A 345 -1.09 13.58 -2.60
C MET A 345 -1.57 13.24 -1.20
N GLY A 346 -0.85 13.73 -0.19
CA GLY A 346 -1.15 13.49 1.21
C GLY A 346 -2.53 13.95 1.70
N GLY A 347 -2.85 13.58 2.94
CA GLY A 347 -4.16 13.77 3.56
C GLY A 347 -4.08 14.18 5.04
N LYS A 348 -5.15 14.79 5.53
CA LYS A 348 -5.35 15.08 6.96
C LYS A 348 -6.64 14.40 7.44
N ASN A 349 -6.61 13.08 7.46
CA ASN A 349 -7.81 12.26 7.59
C ASN A 349 -8.35 12.27 9.01
N ALA A 350 -9.66 12.12 9.13
CA ALA A 350 -10.36 12.09 10.41
C ALA A 350 -11.31 10.89 10.51
N ILE A 351 -11.41 10.33 11.71
CA ILE A 351 -12.48 9.42 12.12
C ILE A 351 -13.38 10.17 13.09
N ILE A 352 -14.70 10.10 12.89
CA ILE A 352 -15.70 10.67 13.79
C ILE A 352 -16.22 9.55 14.68
N VAL A 353 -16.22 9.77 16.00
CA VAL A 353 -16.76 8.84 16.99
C VAL A 353 -18.01 9.48 17.61
N ASP A 354 -19.16 8.90 17.26
CA ASP A 354 -20.48 9.36 17.72
C ASP A 354 -20.78 8.91 19.15
N ASP A 355 -21.85 9.44 19.74
CA ASP A 355 -22.27 9.12 21.12
C ASP A 355 -22.73 7.66 21.30
N ASP A 356 -23.25 7.03 20.24
CA ASP A 356 -23.72 5.65 20.22
C ASP A 356 -22.72 4.64 19.62
N ALA A 357 -21.49 5.09 19.33
CA ALA A 357 -20.46 4.25 18.73
C ALA A 357 -20.10 3.05 19.63
N ASP A 358 -19.91 1.89 19.01
CA ASP A 358 -19.31 0.74 19.70
C ASP A 358 -17.84 1.05 20.00
N LEU A 359 -17.53 1.34 21.26
CA LEU A 359 -16.19 1.72 21.69
C LEU A 359 -15.17 0.58 21.62
N ASP A 360 -15.59 -0.70 21.57
CA ASP A 360 -14.67 -1.82 21.35
C ASP A 360 -14.11 -1.76 19.91
N GLU A 361 -14.99 -1.52 18.94
CA GLU A 361 -14.64 -1.41 17.52
C GLU A 361 -13.98 -0.06 17.20
N ALA A 362 -14.52 1.05 17.72
CA ALA A 362 -14.02 2.39 17.42
C ALA A 362 -12.59 2.60 17.93
N VAL A 363 -12.28 2.16 19.15
CA VAL A 363 -10.93 2.27 19.69
C VAL A 363 -9.94 1.42 18.89
N ALA A 364 -10.28 0.15 18.61
CA ALA A 364 -9.43 -0.73 17.82
C ALA A 364 -9.18 -0.16 16.40
N GLY A 365 -10.24 0.34 15.75
CA GLY A 365 -10.16 0.95 14.43
C GLY A 365 -9.31 2.22 14.41
N VAL A 366 -9.44 3.10 15.41
CA VAL A 366 -8.63 4.33 15.50
C VAL A 366 -7.16 4.01 15.78
N VAL A 367 -6.87 3.09 16.71
CA VAL A 367 -5.49 2.65 17.01
C VAL A 367 -4.81 2.10 15.76
N ALA A 368 -5.47 1.17 15.05
CA ALA A 368 -4.93 0.60 13.82
C ALA A 368 -4.75 1.66 12.72
N SER A 369 -5.71 2.57 12.57
CA SER A 369 -5.67 3.61 11.53
C SER A 369 -4.63 4.70 11.80
N ALA A 370 -4.36 5.02 13.07
CA ALA A 370 -3.42 6.06 13.45
C ALA A 370 -1.97 5.55 13.47
N PHE A 371 -1.75 4.37 14.06
CA PHE A 371 -0.39 3.93 14.43
C PHE A 371 0.15 2.76 13.61
N SER A 372 -0.68 2.06 12.79
CA SER A 372 -0.13 1.02 11.92
C SER A 372 0.86 1.63 10.92
N TYR A 373 2.00 0.96 10.77
CA TYR A 373 3.16 1.46 10.04
C TYR A 373 3.61 2.88 10.49
N SER A 374 3.47 3.13 11.80
CA SER A 374 3.86 4.39 12.46
C SER A 374 3.18 5.62 11.86
N GLY A 375 1.93 5.49 11.39
CA GLY A 375 1.17 6.58 10.81
C GLY A 375 1.66 7.05 9.43
N GLN A 376 2.59 6.32 8.80
CA GLN A 376 3.21 6.67 7.52
C GLN A 376 2.34 6.25 6.32
N LYS A 377 1.04 6.57 6.38
CA LYS A 377 0.08 6.29 5.30
C LYS A 377 -0.66 7.57 4.95
N CYS A 378 -0.85 7.85 3.66
CA CYS A 378 -1.69 8.97 3.23
C CYS A 378 -3.14 8.83 3.71
N SER A 379 -3.56 7.61 4.05
CA SER A 379 -4.87 7.26 4.64
C SER A 379 -4.88 7.23 6.17
N ALA A 380 -3.75 7.44 6.85
CA ALA A 380 -3.66 7.33 8.30
C ALA A 380 -4.62 8.30 9.01
N CYS A 381 -5.24 7.83 10.09
CA CYS A 381 -6.12 8.64 10.92
C CYS A 381 -5.29 9.58 11.79
N SER A 382 -5.10 10.81 11.31
CA SER A 382 -4.40 11.87 12.04
C SER A 382 -5.28 12.67 13.00
N ARG A 383 -6.60 12.45 12.98
CA ARG A 383 -7.60 13.18 13.80
C ARG A 383 -8.73 12.26 14.23
N ALA A 384 -8.95 12.11 15.53
CA ALA A 384 -10.18 11.53 16.06
C ALA A 384 -11.09 12.68 16.53
N ILE A 385 -12.25 12.84 15.90
CA ILE A 385 -13.25 13.85 16.28
C ILE A 385 -14.33 13.14 17.08
N VAL A 386 -14.32 13.34 18.40
CA VAL A 386 -15.14 12.56 19.33
C VAL A 386 -16.23 13.44 19.91
N LEU A 387 -17.48 12.97 19.91
CA LEU A 387 -18.59 13.71 20.51
C LEU A 387 -18.52 13.70 22.04
N ALA A 388 -19.09 14.74 22.64
CA ALA A 388 -18.91 15.05 24.06
C ALA A 388 -19.30 13.89 25.00
N ASP A 389 -20.40 13.19 24.72
CA ASP A 389 -20.92 12.12 25.60
C ASP A 389 -20.07 10.84 25.54
N ALA A 390 -19.32 10.62 24.44
CA ALA A 390 -18.40 9.49 24.29
C ALA A 390 -16.95 9.85 24.66
N TYR A 391 -16.62 11.13 24.81
CA TYR A 391 -15.26 11.64 24.86
C TYR A 391 -14.38 10.99 25.92
N ASP A 392 -14.78 11.07 27.19
CA ASP A 392 -13.96 10.59 28.31
C ASP A 392 -13.75 9.07 28.22
N ALA A 393 -14.83 8.32 27.99
CA ALA A 393 -14.78 6.87 27.90
C ALA A 393 -13.95 6.38 26.70
N PHE A 394 -14.06 7.05 25.56
CA PHE A 394 -13.25 6.75 24.39
C PHE A 394 -11.77 7.09 24.62
N LEU A 395 -11.48 8.28 25.15
CA LEU A 395 -10.10 8.75 25.37
C LEU A 395 -9.34 7.85 26.36
N ASP A 396 -9.99 7.47 27.46
CA ASP A 396 -9.41 6.57 28.46
C ASP A 396 -9.02 5.23 27.82
N ARG A 397 -9.95 4.64 27.06
CA ARG A 397 -9.73 3.36 26.38
C ARG A 397 -8.71 3.44 25.26
N LEU A 398 -8.73 4.52 24.47
CA LEU A 398 -7.76 4.78 23.41
C LEU A 398 -6.36 4.89 24.00
N THR A 399 -6.22 5.61 25.10
CA THR A 399 -4.93 5.81 25.78
C THR A 399 -4.39 4.48 26.31
N GLU A 400 -5.20 3.67 26.99
CA GLU A 400 -4.76 2.36 27.51
C GLU A 400 -4.47 1.35 26.39
N ALA A 401 -5.29 1.33 25.32
CA ALA A 401 -5.01 0.50 24.15
C ALA A 401 -3.70 0.91 23.48
N THR A 402 -3.43 2.21 23.33
CA THR A 402 -2.21 2.71 22.71
C THR A 402 -0.96 2.39 23.54
N LYS A 403 -1.05 2.43 24.88
CA LYS A 403 0.05 2.01 25.77
C LYS A 403 0.43 0.54 25.63
N SER A 404 -0.48 -0.31 25.15
CA SER A 404 -0.22 -1.74 24.94
C SER A 404 0.54 -2.03 23.65
N LEU A 405 0.74 -1.03 22.78
CA LEU A 405 1.48 -1.20 21.53
C LEU A 405 2.98 -1.36 21.78
N GLU A 406 3.56 -2.40 21.19
CA GLU A 406 4.99 -2.63 21.24
C GLU A 406 5.71 -1.81 20.15
N VAL A 407 6.52 -0.85 20.59
CA VAL A 407 7.41 -0.05 19.72
C VAL A 407 8.74 -0.78 19.57
N GLY A 408 9.17 -1.10 18.35
CA GLY A 408 10.40 -1.87 18.17
C GLY A 408 10.82 -2.14 16.73
N PRO A 409 11.92 -2.87 16.53
CA PRO A 409 12.38 -3.28 15.20
C PRO A 409 11.34 -4.16 14.52
N THR A 410 11.07 -3.91 13.24
CA THR A 410 9.99 -4.60 12.51
C THR A 410 10.33 -6.00 12.05
N LYS A 411 11.60 -6.43 12.19
CA LYS A 411 11.96 -7.84 12.04
C LYS A 411 11.34 -8.73 13.14
N GLU A 412 11.02 -8.14 14.29
CA GLU A 412 10.38 -8.86 15.39
C GLU A 412 8.86 -8.91 15.16
N PRO A 413 8.24 -10.11 15.14
CA PRO A 413 6.82 -10.25 14.78
C PRO A 413 5.86 -9.63 15.81
N GLY A 414 6.32 -9.37 17.04
CA GLY A 414 5.53 -8.72 18.09
C GLY A 414 5.48 -7.20 17.98
N THR A 415 6.28 -6.58 17.10
CA THR A 415 6.32 -5.13 16.93
C THR A 415 5.03 -4.64 16.27
N SER A 416 4.35 -3.71 16.94
CA SER A 416 3.15 -3.03 16.42
C SER A 416 3.47 -1.69 15.76
N VAL A 417 4.42 -0.95 16.33
CA VAL A 417 4.85 0.38 15.84
C VAL A 417 6.34 0.32 15.52
N GLY A 418 6.66 0.48 14.24
CA GLY A 418 8.02 0.43 13.71
C GLY A 418 8.75 1.77 13.80
N PRO A 419 9.95 1.88 13.18
CA PRO A 419 10.61 3.16 13.01
C PRO A 419 9.89 4.01 11.95
N VAL A 420 10.17 5.31 11.95
CA VAL A 420 9.90 6.16 10.79
C VAL A 420 11.02 6.02 9.75
N ILE A 421 10.78 6.43 8.51
CA ILE A 421 11.59 6.02 7.36
C ILE A 421 13.07 6.48 7.39
N ASP A 422 13.35 7.69 7.87
CA ASP A 422 14.69 8.28 7.85
C ASP A 422 14.87 9.36 8.93
N ASP A 423 16.05 10.00 8.96
CA ASP A 423 16.40 11.06 9.90
C ASP A 423 15.58 12.34 9.68
N GLU A 424 15.35 12.74 8.42
CA GLU A 424 14.53 13.91 8.11
C GLU A 424 13.09 13.74 8.63
N ALA A 425 12.47 12.59 8.39
CA ALA A 425 11.15 12.27 8.92
C ALA A 425 11.15 12.25 10.45
N TYR A 426 12.17 11.64 11.07
CA TYR A 426 12.32 11.59 12.52
C TYR A 426 12.39 13.00 13.14
N GLU A 427 13.27 13.86 12.63
CA GLU A 427 13.42 15.23 13.13
C GLU A 427 12.16 16.06 12.92
N ARG A 428 11.53 15.96 11.74
CA ARG A 428 10.27 16.66 11.44
C ARG A 428 9.15 16.26 12.38
N ILE A 429 9.01 14.96 12.69
CA ILE A 429 7.96 14.49 13.59
C ILE A 429 8.22 14.99 15.02
N LEU A 430 9.47 14.97 15.48
CA LEU A 430 9.83 15.55 16.78
C LEU A 430 9.51 17.05 16.86
N GLU A 431 9.74 17.81 15.77
CA GLU A 431 9.34 19.22 15.70
C GLU A 431 7.82 19.38 15.84
N TYR A 432 7.02 18.56 15.15
CA TYR A 432 5.55 18.59 15.28
C TYR A 432 5.06 18.19 16.68
N ILE A 433 5.76 17.30 17.37
CA ILE A 433 5.45 16.95 18.76
C ILE A 433 5.65 18.19 19.67
N GLU A 434 6.73 18.94 19.48
CA GLU A 434 6.96 20.17 20.24
C GLU A 434 5.93 21.26 19.89
N ILE A 435 5.59 21.43 18.61
CA ILE A 435 4.48 22.31 18.20
C ILE A 435 3.16 21.87 18.87
N GLY A 436 2.88 20.57 18.88
CA GLY A 436 1.68 20.02 19.52
C GLY A 436 1.63 20.31 21.02
N LYS A 437 2.76 20.30 21.72
CA LYS A 437 2.85 20.67 23.15
C LYS A 437 2.58 22.16 23.40
N GLU A 438 2.79 23.01 22.41
CA GLU A 438 2.46 24.45 22.48
C GLU A 438 0.99 24.72 22.10
N GLU A 439 0.44 23.96 21.16
CA GLU A 439 -0.91 24.19 20.59
C GLU A 439 -2.04 23.39 21.26
N ALA A 440 -1.72 22.33 22.00
CA ALA A 440 -2.68 21.37 22.54
C ALA A 440 -2.22 20.72 23.86
N THR A 441 -3.09 19.93 24.48
CA THR A 441 -2.77 19.17 25.69
C THR A 441 -2.15 17.81 25.31
N LEU A 442 -0.91 17.54 25.71
CA LEU A 442 -0.31 16.21 25.55
C LEU A 442 -0.92 15.23 26.57
N THR A 443 -1.70 14.27 26.08
CA THR A 443 -2.42 13.29 26.90
C THR A 443 -1.70 11.94 26.97
N LEU A 444 -1.03 11.52 25.90
CA LEU A 444 -0.19 10.33 25.88
C LEU A 444 1.12 10.59 25.15
N GLU A 445 2.21 10.13 25.74
CA GLU A 445 3.54 10.06 25.13
C GLU A 445 4.11 8.66 25.37
N CYS A 446 4.32 7.91 24.30
CA CYS A 446 4.97 6.60 24.31
C CYS A 446 6.28 6.71 23.53
N PRO A 447 7.35 7.26 24.11
CA PRO A 447 8.56 7.58 23.34
C PRO A 447 9.30 6.30 22.93
N GLY A 448 10.05 6.35 21.83
CA GLY A 448 10.88 5.22 21.36
C GLY A 448 11.97 4.79 22.36
N GLY A 449 12.28 5.63 23.35
CA GLY A 449 13.24 5.34 24.42
C GLY A 449 14.65 5.06 23.88
N LYS A 450 15.38 4.15 24.53
CA LYS A 450 16.74 3.75 24.10
C LYS A 450 16.81 3.15 22.69
N LYS A 451 15.68 2.73 22.11
CA LYS A 451 15.65 2.20 20.74
C LYS A 451 15.97 3.31 19.73
N ALA A 452 15.63 4.56 20.04
CA ALA A 452 15.93 5.73 19.20
C ALA A 452 17.44 5.99 18.99
N ASP A 453 18.28 5.45 19.88
CA ASP A 453 19.75 5.49 19.74
C ASP A 453 20.23 4.60 18.58
N VAL A 454 19.42 3.59 18.20
CA VAL A 454 19.77 2.57 17.19
C VAL A 454 18.98 2.73 15.90
N GLY A 455 17.69 3.06 15.97
CA GLY A 455 16.77 3.23 14.84
C GLY A 455 15.95 4.52 14.94
N TYR A 456 15.21 4.90 13.89
CA TYR A 456 14.40 6.12 13.85
C TYR A 456 13.05 5.92 14.55
N PHE A 457 13.07 5.57 15.84
CA PHE A 457 11.83 5.23 16.57
C PHE A 457 11.17 6.47 17.20
N VAL A 458 10.05 6.89 16.62
CA VAL A 458 9.04 7.72 17.28
C VAL A 458 7.89 6.80 17.66
N GLY A 459 7.51 6.76 18.94
CA GLY A 459 6.33 6.00 19.34
C GLY A 459 5.08 6.88 19.42
N PRO A 460 3.91 6.31 19.75
CA PRO A 460 2.63 7.01 19.69
C PRO A 460 2.54 8.27 20.57
N HIS A 461 1.96 9.34 20.01
CA HIS A 461 1.58 10.54 20.76
C HIS A 461 0.09 10.84 20.58
N ILE A 462 -0.60 11.22 21.67
CA ILE A 462 -2.00 11.64 21.62
C ILE A 462 -2.11 13.03 22.24
N PHE A 463 -2.64 13.96 21.45
CA PHE A 463 -2.97 15.31 21.88
C PHE A 463 -4.48 15.49 21.97
N THR A 464 -4.95 16.18 23.00
CA THR A 464 -6.35 16.54 23.23
C THR A 464 -6.52 18.05 23.26
N ASP A 465 -7.77 18.50 23.26
CA ASP A 465 -8.12 19.93 23.25
C ASP A 465 -7.51 20.70 22.06
N VAL A 466 -7.35 20.01 20.93
CA VAL A 466 -6.72 20.55 19.72
C VAL A 466 -7.66 21.55 19.05
N ASP A 467 -7.23 22.81 18.88
CA ASP A 467 -7.95 23.79 18.06
C ASP A 467 -8.03 23.28 16.61
N PRO A 468 -9.22 23.18 15.99
CA PRO A 468 -9.38 22.74 14.61
C PRO A 468 -8.56 23.56 13.59
N ASN A 469 -8.17 24.78 13.92
CA ASN A 469 -7.37 25.66 13.04
C ASN A 469 -5.87 25.65 13.37
N SER A 470 -5.44 24.86 14.36
CA SER A 470 -4.03 24.74 14.72
C SER A 470 -3.22 24.04 13.62
N ARG A 471 -1.90 24.19 13.66
CA ARG A 471 -1.03 23.47 12.72
C ARG A 471 -1.14 21.97 12.92
N LEU A 472 -1.20 21.52 14.17
CA LEU A 472 -1.39 20.10 14.50
C LEU A 472 -2.65 19.51 13.85
N ALA A 473 -3.74 20.27 13.74
CA ALA A 473 -4.99 19.84 13.13
C ALA A 473 -5.04 19.97 11.60
N GLN A 474 -4.19 20.79 10.98
CA GLN A 474 -4.28 21.15 9.55
C GLN A 474 -3.13 20.59 8.69
N GLU A 475 -1.92 20.50 9.24
CA GLU A 475 -0.72 20.09 8.50
C GLU A 475 -0.53 18.56 8.58
N GLU A 476 -0.20 17.91 7.46
CA GLU A 476 0.10 16.48 7.42
C GLU A 476 1.47 16.18 8.06
N ILE A 477 1.46 15.36 9.12
CA ILE A 477 2.66 15.02 9.90
C ILE A 477 3.36 13.79 9.31
N PHE A 478 2.58 12.77 8.92
CA PHE A 478 3.09 11.50 8.40
C PHE A 478 3.93 10.73 9.43
N GLY A 479 3.42 10.62 10.66
CA GLY A 479 4.07 10.02 11.82
C GLY A 479 3.06 9.66 12.93
N PRO A 480 3.51 8.95 13.98
CA PRO A 480 2.64 8.37 15.01
C PRO A 480 2.31 9.32 16.17
#